data_AF-A0A414MLJ9-F1
#
_entry.id   AF-A0A414MLJ9-F1
#
_cell.length_a   1.000
_cell.length_b   1.000
_cell.length_c   1.000
_cell.angle_alpha   90.00
_cell.angle_beta   90.00
_cell.angle_gamma   90.00
#
_symmetry.space_group_name_H-M   'P 1'
#
loop_
_entity.id
_entity.type
_entity.pdbx_description
1 polymer ?
#
loop_
_entity_poly.entity_id
_entity_poly.type
_entity_poly.pdbx_seq_one_letter_code
_entity_poly.pdbx_strand_id
1 'polypeptide(L)'
;MSNTFRSQISEVMCLAWQMVKRNGYTMSEALKTAWTNIKLRAAMKERIVKFYFQKVDGSIREAYGTLKDSLLPDSKGTDNRKKSDTVQTYFDTERGEFRCFKKANLIKIG
;
A
#
# COMPACT_ATOMS: atom_id res chain seq x y z
N MET A 1 -12.92 -12.29 20.41
CA MET A 1 -11.78 -12.21 19.46
C MET A 1 -12.20 -12.74 18.08
N SER A 2 -13.29 -12.20 17.50
CA SER A 2 -13.91 -12.63 16.23
C SER A 2 -14.02 -11.50 15.17
N ASN A 3 -13.65 -10.27 15.52
CA ASN A 3 -13.89 -9.08 14.70
C ASN A 3 -12.75 -8.72 13.74
N THR A 4 -11.53 -9.22 13.95
CA THR A 4 -10.33 -8.85 13.16
C THR A 4 -10.35 -9.45 11.76
N PHE A 5 -10.78 -10.70 11.61
CA PHE A 5 -10.90 -11.34 10.31
C PHE A 5 -12.02 -10.70 9.48
N ARG A 6 -13.17 -10.42 10.11
CA ARG A 6 -14.31 -9.76 9.45
C ARG A 6 -13.95 -8.35 8.98
N SER A 7 -13.22 -7.58 9.79
CA SER A 7 -12.77 -6.25 9.39
C SER A 7 -11.74 -6.30 8.26
N GLN A 8 -10.82 -7.27 8.28
CA GLN A 8 -9.85 -7.46 7.20
C GLN A 8 -10.51 -7.82 5.87
N ILE A 9 -11.48 -8.74 5.87
CA ILE A 9 -12.26 -9.09 4.67
C ILE A 9 -13.02 -7.87 4.15
N SER A 10 -13.63 -7.07 5.04
CA SER A 10 -14.30 -5.83 4.64
C SER A 10 -13.32 -4.84 3.98
N GLU A 11 -12.10 -4.69 4.53
CA GLU A 11 -11.06 -3.84 3.94
C GLU A 11 -10.64 -4.32 2.55
N VAL A 12 -10.41 -5.63 2.37
CA VAL A 12 -10.10 -6.25 1.08
C VAL A 12 -11.19 -5.93 0.07
N MET A 13 -12.45 -6.19 0.42
CA MET A 13 -13.58 -6.02 -0.49
C MET A 13 -13.78 -4.56 -0.89
N CYS A 14 -13.67 -3.63 0.05
CA CYS A 14 -13.73 -2.21 -0.23
C CYS A 14 -12.62 -1.77 -1.19
N LEU A 15 -11.38 -2.23 -0.97
CA LEU A 15 -10.25 -1.89 -1.84
C LEU A 15 -10.39 -2.51 -3.23
N ALA A 16 -10.80 -3.77 -3.31
CA ALA A 16 -11.03 -4.46 -4.57
C ALA A 16 -12.14 -3.77 -5.37
N TRP A 17 -13.26 -3.42 -4.74
CA TRP A 17 -14.35 -2.71 -5.40
C TRP A 17 -13.94 -1.34 -5.95
N GLN A 18 -13.08 -0.61 -5.22
CA GLN A 18 -12.51 0.63 -5.73
C GLN A 18 -11.68 0.41 -7.00
N MET A 19 -10.86 -0.64 -7.06
CA MET A 19 -10.06 -0.99 -8.24
C MET A 19 -10.95 -1.38 -9.43
N VAL A 20 -12.01 -2.16 -9.20
CA VAL A 20 -13.00 -2.50 -10.25
C VAL A 20 -13.61 -1.22 -10.82
N LYS A 21 -14.12 -0.34 -9.97
CA LYS A 21 -14.84 0.88 -10.39
C LYS A 21 -13.95 1.92 -11.07
N ARG A 22 -12.69 2.07 -10.64
CA ARG A 22 -11.82 3.18 -11.06
C ARG A 22 -10.69 2.79 -12.00
N ASN A 23 -10.25 1.53 -11.96
CA ASN A 23 -9.08 1.05 -12.68
C ASN A 23 -9.42 0.02 -13.76
N GLY A 24 -10.69 -0.40 -13.87
CA GLY A 24 -11.13 -1.37 -14.88
C GLY A 24 -10.70 -2.81 -14.59
N TYR A 25 -10.38 -3.13 -13.34
CA TYR A 25 -9.96 -4.48 -12.95
C TYR A 25 -11.15 -5.43 -13.00
N THR A 26 -10.92 -6.69 -13.38
CA THR A 26 -11.86 -7.75 -13.03
C THR A 26 -11.88 -7.93 -11.51
N MET A 27 -12.96 -8.49 -10.96
CA MET A 27 -13.04 -8.74 -9.51
C MET A 27 -11.90 -9.66 -9.03
N SER A 28 -11.50 -10.65 -9.84
CA SER A 28 -10.42 -11.58 -9.48
C SER A 28 -9.06 -10.85 -9.36
N GLU A 29 -8.73 -10.00 -10.33
CA GLU A 29 -7.50 -9.19 -10.29
C GLU A 29 -7.52 -8.22 -9.11
N ALA A 30 -8.65 -7.54 -8.92
CA ALA A 30 -8.84 -6.60 -7.83
C ALA A 30 -8.65 -7.25 -6.45
N LEU A 31 -9.20 -8.45 -6.25
CA LEU A 31 -9.01 -9.21 -5.01
C LEU A 31 -7.55 -9.60 -4.78
N LYS A 32 -6.87 -10.10 -5.82
CA LYS A 32 -5.44 -10.45 -5.73
C LYS A 32 -4.61 -9.23 -5.35
N THR A 33 -4.81 -8.11 -6.03
CA THR A 33 -4.07 -6.87 -5.75
C THR A 33 -4.41 -6.30 -4.38
N ALA A 34 -5.69 -6.34 -3.95
CA ALA A 34 -6.10 -5.87 -2.63
C ALA A 34 -5.44 -6.69 -1.50
N TRP A 35 -5.43 -8.02 -1.61
CA TRP A 35 -4.73 -8.88 -0.64
C TRP A 35 -3.24 -8.59 -0.58
N THR A 36 -2.59 -8.42 -1.74
CA THR A 36 -1.17 -8.08 -1.80
C THR A 36 -0.88 -6.73 -1.13
N ASN A 37 -1.76 -5.73 -1.29
CA ASN A 37 -1.62 -4.45 -0.59
C ASN A 37 -1.70 -4.60 0.92
N ILE A 38 -2.65 -5.39 1.43
CA ILE A 38 -2.80 -5.61 2.88
C ILE A 38 -1.58 -6.35 3.44
N LYS A 39 -1.09 -7.38 2.74
CA LYS A 39 0.12 -8.10 3.12
C LYS A 39 1.34 -7.19 3.14
N LEU A 40 1.50 -6.34 2.12
CA LEU A 40 2.60 -5.37 2.07
C LEU A 40 2.52 -4.38 3.23
N ARG A 41 1.34 -3.82 3.51
CA ARG A 41 1.15 -2.88 4.62
C ARG A 41 1.47 -3.53 5.96
N ALA A 42 1.06 -4.78 6.17
CA ALA A 42 1.39 -5.52 7.39
C ALA A 42 2.90 -5.73 7.52
N ALA A 43 3.55 -6.22 6.46
CA ALA A 43 5.00 -6.46 6.46
C ALA A 43 5.81 -5.16 6.67
N MET A 44 5.39 -4.04 6.08
CA MET A 44 6.08 -2.75 6.24
C MET A 44 6.03 -2.21 7.68
N LYS A 45 5.00 -2.55 8.46
CA LYS A 45 4.93 -2.15 9.88
C LYS A 45 5.97 -2.87 10.74
N GLU A 46 6.42 -4.05 10.31
CA GLU A 46 7.35 -4.89 11.08
C GLU A 46 8.81 -4.71 10.63
N ARG A 47 9.02 -4.51 9.32
CA ARG A 47 10.35 -4.46 8.69
C ARG A 47 10.39 -3.56 7.45
N ILE A 48 11.60 -3.40 6.91
CA ILE A 48 11.80 -2.84 5.56
C ILE A 48 11.43 -3.95 4.56
N VAL A 49 10.61 -3.61 3.58
CA VAL A 49 10.11 -4.56 2.58
C VAL A 49 10.49 -4.07 1.21
N LYS A 50 11.05 -4.97 0.40
CA LYS A 50 11.26 -4.76 -1.03
C LYS A 50 9.94 -5.01 -1.75
N PHE A 51 9.53 -4.11 -2.64
CA PHE A 51 8.34 -4.33 -3.47
C PHE A 51 8.44 -3.60 -4.80
N TYR A 52 7.55 -3.96 -5.72
CA TYR A 52 7.52 -3.44 -7.08
C TYR A 52 6.15 -2.90 -7.42
N PHE A 53 6.11 -1.73 -8.05
CA PHE A 53 4.88 -1.14 -8.55
C PHE A 53 5.09 -0.47 -9.91
N GLN A 54 4.03 -0.40 -10.70
CA GLN A 54 4.06 0.31 -11.99
C GLN A 54 3.83 1.81 -11.78
N LYS A 55 4.66 2.64 -12.39
CA LYS A 55 4.44 4.09 -12.45
C LYS A 55 3.41 4.44 -13.52
N VAL A 56 2.96 5.70 -13.53
CA VAL A 56 2.00 6.22 -14.52
C VAL A 56 2.59 6.22 -15.94
N ASP A 57 3.91 6.40 -16.06
CA ASP A 57 4.63 6.29 -17.33
C ASP A 57 4.84 4.83 -17.80
N GLY A 58 4.28 3.84 -17.08
CA GLY A 58 4.36 2.42 -17.42
C GLY A 58 5.62 1.71 -16.90
N SER A 59 6.63 2.44 -16.45
CA SER A 59 7.86 1.85 -15.92
C SER A 59 7.65 1.14 -14.58
N ILE A 60 8.40 0.07 -14.32
CA ILE A 60 8.37 -0.65 -13.05
C ILE A 60 9.38 0.00 -12.11
N ARG A 61 8.93 0.35 -10.90
CA ARG A 61 9.81 0.82 -9.83
C ARG A 61 9.99 -0.27 -8.79
N GLU A 62 11.24 -0.54 -8.49
CA GLU A 62 11.68 -1.21 -7.27
C GLU A 62 11.74 -0.20 -6.12
N ALA A 63 11.22 -0.57 -4.95
CA ALA A 63 11.25 0.28 -3.75
C ALA A 63 11.52 -0.56 -2.50
N TYR A 64 12.24 0.06 -1.55
CA TYR A 64 12.47 -0.48 -0.22
C TYR A 64 11.76 0.42 0.78
N GLY A 65 10.61 -0.04 1.27
CA GLY A 65 9.72 0.77 2.08
C GLY A 65 9.48 0.22 3.48
N THR A 66 9.21 1.12 4.42
CA THR A 66 8.80 0.77 5.78
C THR A 66 7.72 1.71 6.31
N LEU A 67 6.97 1.20 7.29
CA LEU A 67 6.01 1.89 8.14
C LEU A 67 6.29 1.61 9.63
N LYS A 68 7.48 1.07 9.93
CA LYS A 68 7.88 0.74 11.31
C LYS A 68 8.27 2.01 12.03
N ASP A 69 7.55 2.34 13.11
CA ASP A 69 7.72 3.61 13.84
C ASP A 69 9.17 3.89 14.26
N SER A 70 9.94 2.86 14.63
CA SER A 70 11.36 3.01 15.02
C SER A 70 12.30 3.44 13.88
N LEU A 71 11.87 3.33 12.63
CA LEU A 71 12.65 3.66 11.43
C LEU A 71 12.09 4.90 10.71
N LEU A 72 10.94 5.41 11.16
CA LEU A 72 10.36 6.62 10.60
C LEU A 72 11.08 7.84 11.18
N PRO A 73 11.34 8.88 10.38
CA PRO A 73 11.84 10.14 10.91
C PRO A 73 10.82 10.74 11.88
N ASP A 74 11.30 11.50 12.87
CA ASP A 74 10.46 12.23 13.83
C ASP A 74 9.55 13.23 13.09
N SER A 75 8.38 12.74 12.68
CA SER A 75 7.41 13.55 11.97
C SER A 75 6.78 14.52 12.97
N LYS A 76 7.28 15.75 13.03
CA LYS A 76 6.59 16.86 13.70
C LYS A 76 5.23 17.03 13.02
N GLY A 77 4.17 16.51 13.65
CA GLY A 77 2.82 16.36 13.11
C GLY A 77 2.22 17.60 12.46
N THR A 78 2.56 17.83 11.19
CA THR A 78 2.03 18.95 10.38
C THR A 78 1.18 18.48 9.20
N ASP A 79 1.10 17.18 8.94
CA ASP A 79 0.25 16.66 7.86
C ASP A 79 -1.16 16.34 8.35
N ASN A 80 -1.96 17.41 8.54
CA ASN A 80 -3.40 17.33 8.84
C ASN A 80 -4.25 17.04 7.59
N ARG A 81 -3.63 16.69 6.45
CA ARG A 81 -4.36 16.44 5.21
C ARG A 81 -4.99 15.06 5.23
N LYS A 82 -6.22 14.98 4.74
CA LYS A 82 -6.91 13.71 4.52
C LYS A 82 -6.09 12.85 3.56
N LYS A 83 -5.59 11.72 4.06
CA LYS A 83 -4.86 10.75 3.23
C LYS A 83 -5.79 10.20 2.16
N SER A 84 -5.32 10.13 0.92
CA SER A 84 -6.11 9.58 -0.18
C SER A 84 -6.21 8.06 -0.05
N ASP A 85 -7.44 7.54 -0.11
CA ASP A 85 -7.70 6.10 0.07
C ASP A 85 -7.12 5.24 -1.07
N THR A 86 -6.81 5.85 -2.21
CA THR A 86 -6.31 5.17 -3.42
C THR A 86 -4.79 5.00 -3.46
N VAL A 87 -4.06 5.66 -2.56
CA VAL A 87 -2.60 5.63 -2.52
C VAL A 87 -2.11 4.99 -1.24
N GLN A 88 -0.98 4.28 -1.34
CA GLN A 88 -0.23 3.77 -0.21
C GLN A 88 1.01 4.63 -0.04
N THR A 89 1.08 5.33 1.09
CA THR A 89 2.29 6.06 1.51
C THR A 89 3.22 5.12 2.25
N TYR A 90 4.52 5.29 2.06
CA TYR A 90 5.58 4.55 2.75
C TYR A 90 6.81 5.45 2.90
N PHE A 91 7.68 5.14 3.86
CA PHE A 91 9.00 5.76 3.94
C PHE A 91 9.98 4.94 3.11
N ASP A 92 10.57 5.55 2.08
CA ASP A 92 11.54 4.93 1.19
C ASP A 92 12.93 5.02 1.84
N THR A 93 13.47 3.88 2.27
CA THR A 93 14.72 3.86 3.04
C THR A 93 15.95 4.11 2.16
N GLU A 94 15.85 3.92 0.84
CA GLU A 94 16.94 4.25 -0.09
C GLU A 94 16.97 5.74 -0.43
N ARG A 95 15.81 6.40 -0.41
CA ARG A 95 15.71 7.84 -0.69
C ARG A 95 15.71 8.71 0.56
N GLY A 96 15.39 8.14 1.72
CA GLY A 96 15.25 8.87 2.98
C GLY A 96 14.05 9.82 3.00
N GLU A 97 13.02 9.55 2.20
CA GLU A 97 11.83 10.42 2.07
C GLU A 97 10.52 9.62 2.07
N PHE A 98 9.42 10.27 2.44
CA PHE A 98 8.09 9.70 2.26
C PHE A 98 7.68 9.72 0.79
N ARG A 99 7.24 8.58 0.28
CA ARG A 99 6.75 8.42 -1.09
C ARG A 99 5.40 7.72 -1.09
N CYS A 100 4.73 7.73 -2.22
CA CYS A 100 3.48 7.02 -2.38
C CYS A 100 3.36 6.36 -3.76
N PHE A 101 2.50 5.35 -3.83
CA PHE A 101 2.11 4.70 -5.08
C PHE A 101 0.60 4.44 -5.08
N LYS A 102 0.01 4.32 -6.27
CA LYS A 102 -1.41 3.91 -6.39
C LYS A 102 -1.53 2.45 -5.97
N LYS A 103 -2.42 2.14 -5.03
CA LYS A 103 -2.61 0.76 -4.53
C LYS A 103 -2.89 -0.24 -5.66
N ALA A 104 -3.60 0.19 -6.70
CA ALA A 104 -3.88 -0.61 -7.89
C ALA A 104 -2.59 -1.06 -8.62
N ASN A 105 -1.55 -0.24 -8.59
CA ASN A 105 -0.33 -0.46 -9.37
C ASN A 105 0.67 -1.40 -8.68
N LEU A 106 0.34 -1.99 -7.54
CA LEU A 106 1.21 -2.94 -6.85
C LEU A 106 1.34 -4.22 -7.68
N ILE A 107 2.57 -4.59 -8.01
CA ILE A 107 2.86 -5.77 -8.83
C ILE A 107 3.20 -6.96 -7.93
N LYS A 108 4.23 -6.82 -7.10
CA LYS A 108 4.70 -7.91 -6.23
C LYS A 108 5.44 -7.39 -5.02
N ILE A 109 5.46 -8.21 -3.98
CA ILE A 109 6.32 -8.07 -2.80
C ILE A 109 7.55 -8.95 -3.06
N GLY A 110 8.74 -8.42 -2.80
CA GLY A 110 10.01 -9.13 -2.93
C GLY A 110 10.46 -9.83 -1.66
#